data_AF-A0A2T8I6L4-F1
#
_entry.id   AF-A0A2T8I6L4-F1
#
_cell.length_a   1.000
_cell.length_b   1.000
_cell.length_c   1.000
_cell.angle_alpha   90.00
_cell.angle_beta   90.00
_cell.angle_gamma   90.00
#
_symmetry.space_group_name_H-M   'P 1'
#
loop_
_entity.id
_entity.type
_entity.pdbx_description
1 polymer ?
#
loop_
_entity_poly.entity_id
_entity_poly.type
_entity_poly.pdbx_seq_one_letter_code
_entity_poly.pdbx_strand_id
1 'polypeptide(L)'
;MEDEEPLRLLKELEDDTQQQDDDVVLLEDQRNSREEETEDADVSEVQRNLTEQETQADKAVTEKQIRLVAIAKRRHEKQDRKSSKSSRVECMMERYIEMKKKECSQAADYSIKKCVYMLSTMDVIKQEKIKAYSVFKIPENREIFLCACEDDLESALCWLRSEIV
;
A
#
# COMPACT_ATOMS: atom_id res chain seq x y z
N MET A 1 39.12 -7.34 -41.41
CA MET A 1 38.99 -8.68 -40.84
C MET A 1 37.52 -8.82 -40.56
N GLU A 2 36.83 -9.42 -41.54
CA GLU A 2 35.47 -10.00 -41.50
C GLU A 2 34.36 -8.98 -41.16
N ASP A 3 33.73 -8.27 -42.11
CA ASP A 3 33.00 -8.74 -43.30
C ASP A 3 32.21 -10.02 -43.03
N GLU A 4 30.88 -9.94 -42.94
CA GLU A 4 29.98 -10.35 -44.04
C GLU A 4 28.54 -10.54 -43.54
N GLU A 5 27.63 -10.06 -44.39
CA GLU A 5 26.20 -9.85 -44.20
C GLU A 5 25.37 -11.14 -44.48
N PRO A 6 24.02 -11.11 -44.38
CA PRO A 6 23.14 -12.22 -44.03
C PRO A 6 22.56 -12.97 -45.24
N LEU A 7 22.05 -14.19 -45.04
CA LEU A 7 21.21 -14.89 -46.03
C LEU A 7 20.12 -15.74 -45.32
N ARG A 8 18.82 -15.47 -45.57
CA ARG A 8 17.91 -16.14 -46.54
C ARG A 8 17.33 -17.47 -46.01
N LEU A 9 16.02 -17.51 -45.73
CA LEU A 9 14.92 -18.01 -46.59
C LEU A 9 14.59 -19.50 -46.35
N LEU A 10 13.43 -19.68 -45.71
CA LEU A 10 12.34 -20.64 -45.95
C LEU A 10 12.59 -22.13 -46.21
N LYS A 11 11.54 -22.89 -45.80
CA LYS A 11 11.10 -24.23 -46.21
C LYS A 11 11.64 -25.34 -45.28
N GLU A 12 10.86 -26.30 -44.77
CA GLU A 12 9.79 -27.09 -45.41
C GLU A 12 8.70 -27.56 -44.41
N LEU A 13 7.48 -27.67 -44.94
CA LEU A 13 6.40 -28.55 -44.48
C LEU A 13 6.75 -29.99 -44.90
N GLU A 14 6.46 -30.97 -44.05
CA GLU A 14 6.08 -32.38 -44.35
C GLU A 14 6.08 -33.13 -43.01
N ASP A 15 4.95 -33.57 -42.44
CA ASP A 15 4.01 -34.64 -42.85
C ASP A 15 4.64 -36.04 -42.82
N ASP A 16 4.13 -36.89 -41.92
CA ASP A 16 3.98 -38.33 -42.22
C ASP A 16 3.02 -39.04 -41.25
N THR A 17 1.77 -39.12 -41.71
CA THR A 17 0.96 -40.33 -41.95
C THR A 17 1.13 -41.58 -41.07
N GLN A 18 0.00 -42.07 -40.52
CA GLN A 18 -0.49 -43.46 -40.60
C GLN A 18 -1.90 -43.55 -39.96
N GLN A 19 -2.91 -44.30 -40.40
CA GLN A 19 -3.34 -44.91 -41.67
C GLN A 19 -4.64 -45.68 -41.28
N GLN A 20 -5.73 -45.49 -42.04
CA GLN A 20 -6.86 -46.43 -42.31
C GLN A 20 -7.79 -46.87 -41.15
N ASP A 21 -9.09 -46.60 -41.22
CA ASP A 21 -10.13 -47.16 -42.12
C ASP A 21 -10.49 -48.61 -41.80
N ASP A 22 -11.73 -48.85 -41.41
CA ASP A 22 -12.56 -49.94 -41.95
C ASP A 22 -14.04 -49.56 -41.80
N ASP A 23 -14.66 -49.37 -42.97
CA ASP A 23 -16.06 -49.06 -43.21
C ASP A 23 -16.77 -50.34 -43.72
N VAL A 24 -18.10 -50.25 -43.91
CA VAL A 24 -18.96 -51.18 -44.65
C VAL A 24 -19.33 -52.48 -43.87
N VAL A 25 -20.58 -52.95 -43.74
CA VAL A 25 -21.64 -53.11 -44.74
C VAL A 25 -23.04 -53.20 -44.11
N LEU A 26 -23.98 -52.55 -44.82
CA LEU A 26 -25.43 -52.72 -44.85
C LEU A 26 -25.89 -54.20 -44.87
N LEU A 27 -27.06 -54.52 -44.32
CA LEU A 27 -28.25 -54.91 -45.10
C LEU A 27 -29.41 -55.41 -44.21
N GLU A 28 -30.58 -54.88 -44.54
CA GLU A 28 -31.95 -55.28 -44.17
C GLU A 28 -32.20 -56.78 -44.22
N ASP A 29 -33.10 -57.28 -43.36
CA ASP A 29 -34.17 -58.12 -43.91
C ASP A 29 -35.49 -58.06 -43.13
N GLN A 30 -36.54 -58.01 -43.94
CA GLN A 30 -37.93 -57.68 -43.66
C GLN A 30 -38.72 -58.91 -43.18
N ARG A 31 -39.61 -58.77 -42.18
CA ARG A 31 -40.97 -59.37 -42.17
C ARG A 31 -41.78 -59.12 -40.87
N ASN A 32 -42.78 -58.24 -41.03
CA ASN A 32 -44.13 -58.18 -40.43
C ASN A 32 -44.55 -59.26 -39.41
N SER A 33 -44.97 -58.86 -38.19
CA SER A 33 -46.29 -59.23 -37.62
C SER A 33 -46.58 -58.61 -36.23
N ARG A 34 -47.64 -57.77 -36.22
CA ARG A 34 -48.79 -57.80 -35.30
C ARG A 34 -48.68 -57.26 -33.85
N GLU A 35 -49.30 -56.09 -33.69
CA GLU A 35 -50.23 -55.60 -32.63
C GLU A 35 -49.83 -55.51 -31.15
N GLU A 36 -50.10 -54.30 -30.62
CA GLU A 36 -50.55 -53.91 -29.27
C GLU A 36 -49.57 -53.42 -28.17
N GLU A 37 -49.77 -52.13 -27.85
CA GLU A 37 -49.77 -51.45 -26.53
C GLU A 37 -48.46 -51.29 -25.76
N THR A 38 -48.03 -50.03 -25.56
CA THR A 38 -48.19 -49.29 -24.29
C THR A 38 -47.44 -47.95 -24.34
N GLU A 39 -48.20 -46.86 -24.25
CA GLU A 39 -47.72 -45.50 -24.05
C GLU A 39 -47.31 -45.32 -22.58
N ASP A 40 -46.04 -45.40 -22.20
CA ASP A 40 -45.61 -44.91 -20.86
C ASP A 40 -44.10 -44.65 -20.65
N ALA A 41 -43.30 -44.46 -21.72
CA ALA A 41 -41.84 -44.30 -21.59
C ALA A 41 -41.34 -42.83 -21.61
N ASP A 42 -42.15 -41.87 -22.05
CA ASP A 42 -41.68 -40.52 -22.44
C ASP A 42 -41.59 -39.51 -21.27
N VAL A 43 -42.43 -39.63 -20.24
CA VAL A 43 -42.50 -38.64 -19.15
C VAL A 43 -41.27 -38.67 -18.25
N SER A 44 -40.63 -39.83 -18.10
CA SER A 44 -39.52 -40.01 -17.17
C SER A 44 -38.20 -39.42 -17.70
N GLU A 45 -37.95 -39.44 -19.00
CA GLU A 45 -36.69 -38.96 -19.58
C GLU A 45 -36.62 -37.43 -19.67
N VAL A 46 -37.75 -36.77 -19.99
CA VAL A 46 -37.87 -35.30 -19.99
C VAL A 46 -37.62 -34.73 -18.59
N GLN A 47 -38.12 -35.39 -17.55
CA GLN A 47 -37.98 -34.95 -16.16
C GLN A 47 -36.54 -35.06 -15.66
N ARG A 48 -35.83 -36.13 -16.06
CA ARG A 48 -34.40 -36.33 -15.77
C ARG A 48 -33.52 -35.26 -16.42
N ASN A 49 -33.77 -34.92 -17.68
CA ASN A 49 -33.02 -33.91 -18.42
C ASN A 49 -33.22 -32.48 -17.86
N LEU A 50 -34.44 -32.15 -17.42
CA LEU A 50 -34.73 -30.84 -16.82
C LEU A 50 -33.99 -30.67 -15.49
N THR A 51 -34.00 -31.70 -14.63
CA THR A 51 -33.26 -31.69 -13.36
C THR A 51 -31.75 -31.63 -13.57
N GLU A 52 -31.19 -32.33 -14.56
CA GLU A 52 -29.76 -32.27 -14.87
C GLU A 52 -29.34 -30.90 -15.43
N GLN A 53 -30.20 -30.26 -16.25
CA GLN A 53 -29.98 -28.91 -16.77
C GLN A 53 -30.06 -27.85 -15.66
N GLU A 54 -31.01 -27.97 -14.72
CA GLU A 54 -31.09 -27.14 -13.51
C GLU A 54 -29.86 -27.35 -12.62
N THR A 55 -29.40 -28.60 -12.44
CA THR A 55 -28.21 -28.92 -11.65
C THR A 55 -26.91 -28.38 -12.27
N GLN A 56 -26.81 -28.37 -13.62
CA GLN A 56 -25.69 -27.73 -14.32
C GLN A 56 -25.76 -26.20 -14.25
N ALA A 57 -26.95 -25.62 -14.35
CA ALA A 57 -27.16 -24.18 -14.21
C ALA A 57 -26.79 -23.69 -12.80
N ASP A 58 -27.16 -24.44 -11.76
CA ASP A 58 -26.82 -24.13 -10.37
C ASP A 58 -25.32 -24.25 -10.08
N LYS A 59 -24.65 -25.26 -10.64
CA LYS A 59 -23.18 -25.39 -10.59
C LYS A 59 -22.48 -24.23 -11.30
N ALA A 60 -23.01 -23.78 -12.45
CA ALA A 60 -22.48 -22.64 -13.18
C ALA A 60 -22.73 -21.31 -12.45
N VAL A 61 -23.86 -21.15 -11.77
CA VAL A 61 -24.20 -19.97 -10.95
C VAL A 61 -23.30 -19.89 -9.71
N THR A 62 -23.08 -21.01 -9.03
CA THR A 62 -22.17 -21.07 -7.88
C THR A 62 -20.71 -20.82 -8.31
N GLU A 63 -20.26 -21.34 -9.44
CA GLU A 63 -18.92 -21.06 -9.96
C GLU A 63 -18.73 -19.57 -10.33
N LYS A 64 -19.72 -18.95 -10.98
CA LYS A 64 -19.72 -17.51 -11.28
C LYS A 64 -19.67 -16.67 -10.00
N GLN A 65 -20.43 -17.03 -8.96
CA GLN A 65 -20.37 -16.35 -7.66
C GLN A 65 -18.99 -16.47 -7.01
N ILE A 66 -18.38 -17.67 -7.01
CA ILE A 66 -17.03 -17.89 -6.47
C ILE A 66 -16.00 -17.02 -7.22
N ARG A 67 -16.07 -16.95 -8.55
CA ARG A 67 -15.18 -16.10 -9.36
C ARG A 67 -15.35 -14.61 -9.01
N LEU A 68 -16.59 -14.13 -8.85
CA LEU A 68 -16.86 -12.74 -8.47
C LEU A 68 -16.32 -12.40 -7.08
N VAL A 69 -16.49 -13.30 -6.10
CA VAL A 69 -15.94 -13.15 -4.75
C VAL A 69 -14.39 -13.11 -4.79
N ALA A 70 -13.76 -13.98 -5.58
CA ALA A 70 -12.30 -14.00 -5.73
C ALA A 70 -11.74 -12.73 -6.41
N ILE A 71 -12.50 -12.12 -7.33
CA ILE A 71 -12.13 -10.84 -7.97
C ILE A 71 -12.31 -9.68 -6.98
N ALA A 72 -13.40 -9.66 -6.21
CA ALA A 72 -13.65 -8.64 -5.19
C ALA A 72 -12.55 -8.65 -4.11
N LYS A 73 -12.15 -9.84 -3.63
CA LYS A 73 -11.07 -10.00 -2.64
C LYS A 73 -9.73 -9.47 -3.15
N ARG A 74 -9.36 -9.79 -4.40
CA ARG A 74 -8.14 -9.27 -5.06
C ARG A 74 -8.17 -7.75 -5.27
N ARG A 75 -9.36 -7.15 -5.46
CA ARG A 75 -9.52 -5.69 -5.57
C ARG A 75 -9.34 -5.02 -4.20
N HIS A 76 -9.91 -5.58 -3.14
CA HIS A 76 -9.79 -5.08 -1.77
C HIS A 76 -8.32 -5.12 -1.27
N GLU A 77 -7.63 -6.25 -1.42
CA GLU A 77 -6.21 -6.38 -1.04
C GLU A 77 -5.29 -5.38 -1.77
N LYS A 78 -5.59 -5.07 -3.03
CA LYS A 78 -4.84 -4.07 -3.80
C LYS A 78 -5.09 -2.64 -3.33
N GLN A 79 -6.28 -2.35 -2.80
CA GLN A 79 -6.58 -1.04 -2.21
C GLN A 79 -5.98 -0.89 -0.81
N ASP A 80 -6.06 -1.90 0.04
CA ASP A 80 -5.45 -1.88 1.39
C ASP A 80 -3.93 -1.70 1.34
N ARG A 81 -3.27 -2.35 0.37
CA ARG A 81 -1.82 -2.18 0.16
C ARG A 81 -1.44 -0.78 -0.34
N LYS A 82 -2.35 -0.07 -1.01
CA LYS A 82 -2.12 1.30 -1.49
C LYS A 82 -2.35 2.32 -0.38
N SER A 83 -3.41 2.17 0.40
CA SER A 83 -3.69 3.03 1.56
C SER A 83 -2.61 2.91 2.64
N SER A 84 -2.11 1.70 2.90
CA SER A 84 -1.03 1.48 3.89
C SER A 84 0.30 2.14 3.51
N LYS A 85 0.65 2.18 2.21
CA LYS A 85 1.85 2.91 1.73
C LYS A 85 1.68 4.43 1.80
N SER A 86 0.49 4.92 1.47
CA SER A 86 0.14 6.34 1.61
C SER A 86 0.25 6.79 3.08
N SER A 87 -0.31 5.99 3.98
CA SER A 87 -0.29 6.23 5.44
C SER A 87 1.14 6.28 6.00
N ARG A 88 2.07 5.44 5.50
CA ARG A 88 3.46 5.48 5.97
C ARG A 88 4.17 6.79 5.61
N VAL A 89 3.91 7.34 4.42
CA VAL A 89 4.49 8.62 3.98
C VAL A 89 3.87 9.77 4.77
N GLU A 90 2.56 9.73 4.98
CA GLU A 90 1.81 10.72 5.77
C GLU A 90 2.32 10.77 7.22
N CYS A 91 2.49 9.61 7.86
CA CYS A 91 3.05 9.51 9.22
C CYS A 91 4.49 10.08 9.31
N MET A 92 5.34 9.79 8.30
CA MET A 92 6.70 10.36 8.27
C MET A 92 6.69 11.87 8.06
N MET A 93 5.77 12.39 7.24
CA MET A 93 5.61 13.81 6.98
C MET A 93 5.10 14.55 8.22
N GLU A 94 4.11 14.01 8.92
CA GLU A 94 3.63 14.54 10.21
C GLU A 94 4.76 14.65 11.23
N ARG A 95 5.54 13.58 11.41
CA ARG A 95 6.68 13.58 12.32
C ARG A 95 7.74 14.62 11.94
N TYR A 96 7.99 14.82 10.65
CA TYR A 96 8.90 15.85 10.16
C TYR A 96 8.38 17.26 10.45
N ILE A 97 7.09 17.51 10.20
CA ILE A 97 6.44 18.81 10.49
C ILE A 97 6.49 19.10 11.99
N GLU A 98 6.18 18.12 12.83
CA GLU A 98 6.22 18.27 14.29
C GLU A 98 7.63 18.59 14.80
N MET A 99 8.65 17.86 14.32
CA MET A 99 10.05 18.13 14.65
C MET A 99 10.47 19.55 14.22
N LYS A 100 10.12 19.96 13.00
CA LYS A 100 10.42 21.31 12.50
C LYS A 100 9.67 22.41 13.25
N LYS A 101 8.43 22.15 13.63
CA LYS A 101 7.64 23.07 14.45
C LYS A 101 8.27 23.24 15.83
N LYS A 102 8.71 22.14 16.47
CA LYS A 102 9.40 22.18 17.75
C LYS A 102 10.71 22.95 17.68
N GLU A 103 11.53 22.73 16.64
CA GLU A 103 12.75 23.50 16.39
C GLU A 103 12.47 25.00 16.23
N CYS A 104 11.41 25.37 15.49
CA CYS A 104 11.04 26.76 15.25
C CYS A 104 10.48 27.44 16.53
N SER A 105 9.64 26.74 17.28
CA SER A 105 9.12 27.19 18.57
C SER A 105 10.25 27.39 19.58
N GLN A 106 11.15 26.40 19.74
CA GLN A 106 12.30 26.51 20.64
C GLN A 106 13.21 27.70 20.29
N ALA A 107 13.44 27.97 19.00
CA ALA A 107 14.24 29.12 18.59
C ALA A 107 13.61 30.48 18.99
N ALA A 108 12.28 30.59 18.97
CA ALA A 108 11.58 31.78 19.43
C ALA A 108 11.55 31.85 20.97
N ASP A 109 11.31 30.72 21.62
CA ASP A 109 11.23 30.58 23.07
C ASP A 109 12.55 30.90 23.75
N TYR A 110 13.68 30.63 23.09
CA TYR A 110 15.04 30.94 23.56
C TYR A 110 15.73 32.06 22.79
N SER A 111 14.96 33.08 22.39
CA SER A 111 15.51 34.23 21.66
C SER A 111 16.39 35.13 22.52
N ILE A 112 17.39 35.77 21.90
CA ILE A 112 18.22 36.81 22.55
C ILE A 112 17.34 37.92 23.12
N LYS A 113 16.27 38.29 22.40
CA LYS A 113 15.33 39.33 22.84
C LYS A 113 14.67 38.97 24.17
N LYS A 114 14.27 37.70 24.35
CA LYS A 114 13.71 37.22 25.61
C LYS A 114 14.76 37.20 26.73
N CYS A 115 15.99 36.77 26.44
CA CYS A 115 17.10 36.83 27.41
C CYS A 115 17.34 38.25 27.90
N VAL A 116 17.38 39.24 26.99
CA VAL A 116 17.58 40.66 27.34
C VAL A 116 16.41 41.22 28.15
N TYR A 117 15.18 40.81 27.83
CA TYR A 117 14.00 41.18 28.61
C TYR A 117 14.10 40.65 30.05
N MET A 118 14.39 39.36 30.22
CA MET A 118 14.56 38.74 31.55
C MET A 118 15.73 39.36 32.32
N LEU A 119 16.86 39.63 31.67
CA LEU A 119 17.99 40.31 32.30
C LEU A 119 17.66 41.75 32.74
N SER A 120 16.65 42.37 32.13
CA SER A 120 16.19 43.71 32.49
C SER A 120 15.29 43.72 33.72
N THR A 121 14.65 42.60 34.05
CA THR A 121 13.82 42.45 35.27
C THR A 121 14.64 42.07 36.50
N MET A 122 15.91 41.73 36.31
CA MET A 122 16.86 41.32 37.35
C MET A 122 17.76 42.48 37.81
N ASP A 123 18.28 42.40 39.04
CA ASP A 123 19.26 43.36 39.56
C ASP A 123 20.69 43.01 39.09
N VAL A 124 21.05 43.54 37.93
CA VAL A 124 22.32 43.27 37.24
C VAL A 124 23.03 44.57 36.92
N ILE A 125 24.31 44.67 37.30
CA ILE A 125 25.09 45.89 37.06
C ILE A 125 25.43 46.04 35.57
N LYS A 126 25.69 47.27 35.12
CA LYS A 126 25.93 47.57 33.68
C LYS A 126 27.05 46.71 33.07
N GLN A 127 28.11 46.46 33.82
CA GLN A 127 29.25 45.65 33.37
C GLN A 127 28.85 44.18 33.13
N GLU A 128 28.09 43.59 34.05
CA GLU A 128 27.54 42.24 33.90
C GLU A 128 26.58 42.18 32.69
N LYS A 129 25.72 43.19 32.51
CA LYS A 129 24.82 43.25 31.33
C LYS A 129 25.59 43.22 30.01
N ILE A 130 26.71 43.96 29.91
CA ILE A 130 27.54 43.98 28.71
C ILE A 130 28.14 42.59 28.43
N LYS A 131 28.67 41.93 29.47
CA LYS A 131 29.27 40.61 29.35
C LYS A 131 28.22 39.50 29.12
N ALA A 132 26.99 39.66 29.60
CA ALA A 132 25.90 38.72 29.34
C ALA A 132 25.60 38.58 27.84
N TYR A 133 25.78 39.63 27.04
CA TYR A 133 25.58 39.55 25.58
C TYR A 133 26.52 38.55 24.91
N SER A 134 27.75 38.34 25.39
CA SER A 134 28.62 37.29 24.85
C SER A 134 28.15 35.90 25.23
N VAL A 135 27.63 35.72 26.46
CA VAL A 135 27.05 34.45 26.92
C VAL A 135 25.83 34.09 26.05
N PHE A 136 24.95 35.05 25.77
CA PHE A 136 23.74 34.84 24.96
C PHE A 136 23.98 34.68 23.45
N LYS A 137 25.22 34.75 22.95
CA LYS A 137 25.52 34.37 21.56
C LYS A 137 25.35 32.88 21.33
N ILE A 138 25.57 32.08 22.37
CA ILE A 138 25.48 30.62 22.34
C ILE A 138 24.00 30.23 22.54
N PRO A 139 23.35 29.53 21.59
CA PRO A 139 21.96 29.13 21.71
C PRO A 139 21.64 28.34 22.97
N GLU A 140 22.52 27.41 23.34
CA GLU A 140 22.39 26.53 24.50
C GLU A 140 22.42 27.34 25.80
N ASN A 141 23.25 28.39 25.87
CA ASN A 141 23.31 29.28 27.01
C ASN A 141 22.02 30.12 27.18
N ARG A 142 21.34 30.46 26.08
CA ARG A 142 20.04 31.13 26.15
C ARG A 142 18.97 30.19 26.71
N GLU A 143 18.99 28.93 26.28
CA GLU A 143 18.09 27.91 26.79
C GLU A 143 18.30 27.69 28.29
N ILE A 144 19.54 27.45 28.73
CA ILE A 144 19.85 27.27 30.16
C ILE A 144 19.40 28.46 30.99
N PHE A 145 19.74 29.69 30.56
CA PHE A 145 19.35 30.91 31.27
C PHE A 145 17.83 31.04 31.40
N LEU A 146 17.10 30.86 30.29
CA LEU A 146 15.65 31.06 30.27
C LEU A 146 14.91 29.95 31.00
N CYS A 147 15.38 28.69 30.94
CA CYS A 147 14.85 27.61 31.76
C CYS A 147 15.09 27.88 33.25
N ALA A 148 16.29 28.32 33.63
CA ALA A 148 16.55 28.70 35.03
C ALA A 148 15.66 29.86 35.49
N CYS A 149 15.34 30.81 34.61
CA CYS A 149 14.42 31.92 34.93
C CYS A 149 12.97 31.48 35.17
N GLU A 150 12.53 30.34 34.64
CA GLU A 150 11.17 29.81 34.88
C GLU A 150 11.01 29.31 36.32
N ASP A 151 12.10 28.78 36.90
CA ASP A 151 12.12 28.27 38.27
C ASP A 151 12.47 29.37 39.28
N ASP A 152 13.64 30.02 39.12
CA ASP A 152 14.15 31.00 40.07
C ASP A 152 15.13 31.99 39.39
N LEU A 153 14.79 33.29 39.47
CA LEU A 153 15.59 34.36 38.90
C LEU A 153 16.97 34.47 39.57
N GLU A 154 17.09 34.17 40.86
CA GLU A 154 18.37 34.27 41.58
C GLU A 154 19.33 33.17 41.14
N SER A 155 18.85 31.94 40.99
CA SER A 155 19.61 30.81 40.44
C SER A 155 20.07 31.08 39.01
N ALA A 156 19.19 31.66 38.17
CA ALA A 156 19.56 32.07 36.81
C ALA A 156 20.67 33.14 36.80
N LEU A 157 20.61 34.10 37.73
CA LEU A 157 21.66 35.11 37.90
C LEU A 157 22.97 34.54 38.41
N CYS A 158 22.92 33.62 39.38
CA CYS A 158 24.10 32.92 39.89
C CYS A 158 24.83 32.18 38.77
N TRP A 159 24.08 31.45 37.95
CA TRP A 159 24.62 30.78 36.76
C TRP A 159 25.19 31.77 35.75
N LEU A 160 24.46 32.86 35.45
CA LEU A 160 24.96 33.85 34.49
C LEU A 160 26.27 34.49 34.95
N ARG A 161 26.41 34.75 36.25
CA ARG A 161 27.64 35.29 36.85
C ARG A 161 28.80 34.31 36.77
N SER A 162 28.56 33.00 36.86
CA SER A 162 29.63 32.00 36.65
C SER A 162 30.11 31.91 35.20
N GLU A 163 29.25 32.24 34.23
CA GLU A 163 29.60 32.25 32.80
C GLU A 163 30.29 33.54 32.33
N ILE A 164 30.09 34.64 33.05
CA ILE A 164 30.55 36.01 32.70
C ILE A 164 32.04 36.27 33.06
N VAL A 165 32.72 35.28 33.65
CA VAL A 165 34.09 35.38 34.18
C VAL A 165 35.07 35.89 33.12
#